data_AF-A0A7V6C0G8-F1
#
_entry.id   AF-A0A7V6C0G8-F1
#
_cell.length_a   1.000
_cell.length_b   1.000
_cell.length_c   1.000
_cell.angle_alpha   90.00
_cell.angle_beta   90.00
_cell.angle_gamma   90.00
#
_symmetry.space_group_name_H-M   'P 1'
#
loop_
_entity.id
_entity.type
_entity.pdbx_description
1 polymer ?
#
loop_
_entity_poly.entity_id
_entity_poly.type
_entity_poly.pdbx_seq_one_letter_code
_entity_poly.pdbx_strand_id
1 'polypeptide(L)'
;MTNDRKKLQEDINRLYSAEHAALGEIATQKHLSKGRELAQKHNLADTLSSGGVLVFPHTSVNDCGYQVAACVIAALDSGAKKVVVISVLHAFSDEMETARQEVAAGADPHNYACRGIQGEQSERKEWQKDHALMSWRYFWNAEIKRRKLKNPPEVYEFYPYLAGGKPETLVGIEELKEFVKDAVIVSTADPFHHGIGYGDSPENSFEPDEK
;
A
#
# COMPACT_ATOMS: atom_id res chain seq x y z
N MET A 1 -18.57 16.73 -13.73
CA MET A 1 -17.87 15.92 -14.74
C MET A 1 -17.84 14.50 -14.23
N THR A 2 -18.49 13.56 -14.91
CA THR A 2 -18.46 12.14 -14.51
C THR A 2 -17.05 11.63 -14.80
N ASN A 3 -16.19 11.57 -13.78
CA ASN A 3 -14.83 11.04 -13.92
C ASN A 3 -14.94 9.55 -14.27
N ASP A 4 -14.47 9.16 -15.45
CA ASP A 4 -14.34 7.76 -15.84
C ASP A 4 -13.26 7.10 -14.96
N ARG A 5 -13.71 6.47 -13.87
CA ARG A 5 -12.84 5.88 -12.84
C ARG A 5 -12.00 4.73 -13.36
N LYS A 6 -12.55 3.99 -14.32
CA LYS A 6 -11.82 2.91 -15.00
C LYS A 6 -10.66 3.49 -15.78
N LYS A 7 -10.90 4.54 -16.56
CA LYS A 7 -9.84 5.24 -17.28
C LYS A 7 -8.80 5.83 -16.32
N LEU A 8 -9.22 6.44 -15.22
CA LEU A 8 -8.30 6.94 -14.19
C LEU A 8 -7.40 5.83 -13.62
N GLN A 9 -7.97 4.67 -13.27
CA GLN A 9 -7.19 3.51 -12.80
C GLN A 9 -6.17 3.07 -13.86
N GLU A 10 -6.59 2.96 -15.12
CA GLU A 10 -5.71 2.58 -16.23
C GLU A 10 -4.58 3.58 -16.46
N ASP A 11 -4.88 4.88 -16.38
CA ASP A 11 -3.90 5.95 -16.55
C ASP A 11 -2.88 5.99 -15.39
N ILE A 12 -3.32 5.80 -14.14
CA ILE A 12 -2.42 5.70 -12.98
C ILE A 12 -1.53 4.45 -13.09
N ASN A 13 -2.11 3.28 -13.42
CA ASN A 13 -1.33 2.06 -13.60
C ASN A 13 -0.29 2.21 -14.72
N ARG A 14 -0.63 2.91 -15.81
CA ARG A 14 0.31 3.24 -16.88
C ARG A 14 1.42 4.17 -16.40
N LEU A 15 1.10 5.18 -15.60
CA LEU A 15 2.07 6.10 -15.01
C LEU A 15 3.10 5.34 -14.16
N TYR A 16 2.67 4.55 -13.18
CA TYR A 16 3.58 3.77 -12.33
C TYR A 16 4.44 2.80 -13.15
N SER A 17 3.84 2.12 -14.14
CA SER A 17 4.57 1.24 -15.04
C SER A 17 5.65 1.99 -15.83
N ALA A 18 5.33 3.19 -16.32
CA ALA A 18 6.27 4.03 -17.04
C ALA A 18 7.39 4.55 -16.14
N GLU A 19 7.09 4.94 -14.89
CA GLU A 19 8.10 5.35 -13.91
C GLU A 19 9.07 4.21 -13.58
N HIS A 20 8.56 3.01 -13.33
CA HIS A 20 9.39 1.82 -13.08
C HIS A 20 10.27 1.47 -14.27
N ALA A 21 9.74 1.60 -15.49
CA ALA A 21 10.51 1.39 -16.72
C ALA A 21 11.60 2.46 -16.91
N ALA A 22 11.26 3.74 -16.66
CA ALA A 22 12.17 4.87 -16.78
C ALA A 22 13.30 4.82 -15.75
N LEU A 23 13.04 4.28 -14.56
CA LEU A 23 14.06 4.09 -13.53
C LEU A 23 15.21 3.20 -14.04
N GLY A 24 14.86 2.13 -14.75
CA GLY A 24 15.84 1.19 -15.31
C GLY A 24 16.69 0.49 -14.24
N GLU A 25 17.58 -0.41 -14.67
CA GLU A 25 18.32 -1.26 -13.72
C GLU A 25 19.26 -0.45 -12.81
N ILE A 26 20.01 0.51 -13.38
CA ILE A 26 21.01 1.28 -12.63
C ILE A 26 20.37 2.09 -11.49
N ALA A 27 19.31 2.85 -11.77
CA ALA A 27 18.69 3.65 -10.72
C ALA A 27 17.93 2.76 -9.72
N THR A 28 17.33 1.65 -10.15
CA THR A 28 16.76 0.65 -9.23
C THR A 28 17.80 0.13 -8.24
N GLN A 29 19.01 -0.21 -8.71
CA GLN A 29 20.10 -0.60 -7.81
C GLN A 29 20.50 0.53 -6.86
N LYS A 30 20.49 1.79 -7.32
CA LYS A 30 20.75 2.96 -6.46
C LYS A 30 19.69 3.10 -5.35
N HIS A 31 18.41 2.94 -5.67
CA HIS A 31 17.33 2.95 -4.68
C HIS A 31 17.47 1.80 -3.67
N LEU A 32 17.81 0.59 -4.13
CA LEU A 32 18.04 -0.57 -3.25
C LEU A 32 19.26 -0.37 -2.33
N SER A 33 20.34 0.24 -2.83
CA SER A 33 21.51 0.54 -2.00
C SER A 33 21.21 1.62 -0.96
N LYS A 34 20.56 2.72 -1.36
CA LYS A 34 20.13 3.78 -0.43
C LYS A 34 19.10 3.26 0.58
N GLY A 35 18.17 2.40 0.14
CA GLY A 35 17.20 1.75 1.01
C GLY A 35 17.87 0.83 2.04
N ARG A 36 18.94 0.11 1.65
CA ARG A 36 19.73 -0.72 2.57
C ARG A 36 20.39 0.12 3.65
N GLU A 37 21.04 1.22 3.26
CA GLU A 37 21.66 2.15 4.19
C GLU A 37 20.63 2.70 5.18
N LEU A 38 19.44 3.10 4.70
CA LEU A 38 18.35 3.57 5.56
C LEU A 38 17.88 2.48 6.52
N ALA A 39 17.64 1.26 6.02
CA ALA A 39 17.18 0.13 6.82
C ALA A 39 18.16 -0.22 7.95
N GLN A 40 19.46 -0.21 7.65
CA GLN A 40 20.53 -0.48 8.61
C GLN A 40 20.69 0.67 9.61
N LYS A 41 20.71 1.92 9.15
CA LYS A 41 20.84 3.10 10.00
C LYS A 41 19.75 3.16 11.09
N HIS A 42 18.55 2.67 10.79
CA HIS A 42 17.40 2.73 11.68
C HIS A 42 17.03 1.36 12.28
N ASN A 43 17.84 0.32 12.10
CA ASN A 43 17.57 -1.04 12.61
C ASN A 43 16.14 -1.54 12.28
N LEU A 44 15.71 -1.34 11.03
CA LEU A 44 14.33 -1.60 10.61
C LEU A 44 13.98 -3.10 10.63
N ALA A 45 14.94 -3.98 10.33
CA ALA A 45 14.74 -5.42 10.39
C ALA A 45 14.48 -5.90 11.83
N ASP A 46 15.22 -5.35 12.80
CA ASP A 46 15.04 -5.65 14.23
C ASP A 46 13.72 -5.10 14.76
N THR A 47 13.29 -3.95 14.24
CA THR A 47 11.96 -3.40 14.54
C THR A 47 10.87 -4.40 14.14
N LEU A 48 10.95 -4.95 12.92
CA LEU A 48 10.00 -5.95 12.44
C LEU A 48 10.07 -7.25 13.26
N SER A 49 11.27 -7.78 13.49
CA SER A 49 11.43 -9.06 14.22
C SER A 49 11.01 -8.96 15.69
N SER A 50 11.00 -7.76 16.26
CA SER A 50 10.50 -7.47 17.61
C SER A 50 9.00 -7.22 17.68
N GLY A 51 8.26 -7.42 16.58
CA GLY A 51 6.80 -7.23 16.52
C GLY A 51 6.36 -5.80 16.18
N GLY A 52 7.29 -4.93 15.77
CA GLY A 52 6.97 -3.61 15.23
C GLY A 52 6.44 -3.65 13.80
N VAL A 53 5.98 -2.50 13.32
CA VAL A 53 5.43 -2.32 11.97
C VAL A 53 6.23 -1.24 11.25
N LEU A 54 6.53 -1.45 9.97
CA LEU A 54 7.10 -0.40 9.12
C LEU A 54 6.05 0.16 8.19
N VAL A 55 6.07 1.48 8.01
CA VAL A 55 5.16 2.18 7.11
C VAL A 55 5.96 2.90 6.03
N PHE A 56 5.55 2.76 4.76
CA PHE A 56 6.24 3.37 3.61
C PHE A 56 5.30 4.16 2.70
N PRO A 57 5.75 5.28 2.12
CA PRO A 57 4.94 6.04 1.16
C PRO A 57 4.74 5.25 -0.14
N HIS A 58 3.60 5.46 -0.80
CA HIS A 58 3.27 4.83 -2.08
C HIS A 58 3.00 5.86 -3.18
N THR A 59 3.90 6.85 -3.32
CA THR A 59 3.82 7.90 -4.34
C THR A 59 4.88 7.70 -5.44
N SER A 60 5.29 8.79 -6.12
CA SER A 60 6.35 8.84 -7.14
C SER A 60 7.56 8.00 -6.76
N VAL A 61 7.89 7.03 -7.62
CA VAL A 61 8.98 6.08 -7.38
C VAL A 61 10.33 6.78 -7.32
N ASN A 62 10.50 7.82 -8.14
CA ASN A 62 11.75 8.57 -8.20
C ASN A 62 12.04 9.30 -6.88
N ASP A 63 10.99 9.78 -6.20
CA ASP A 63 11.13 10.55 -4.97
C ASP A 63 11.20 9.66 -3.74
N CYS A 64 10.32 8.66 -3.63
CA CYS A 64 10.17 7.87 -2.41
C CYS A 64 10.58 6.39 -2.54
N GLY A 65 11.00 5.93 -3.71
CA GLY A 65 11.29 4.52 -3.97
C GLY A 65 12.37 3.91 -3.07
N TYR A 66 13.32 4.72 -2.55
CA TYR A 66 14.33 4.21 -1.61
C TYR A 66 13.75 3.94 -0.21
N GLN A 67 12.65 4.61 0.17
CA GLN A 67 11.94 4.35 1.44
C GLN A 67 11.13 3.05 1.33
N VAL A 68 10.50 2.80 0.18
CA VAL A 68 9.88 1.51 -0.15
C VAL A 68 10.93 0.40 -0.12
N ALA A 69 12.06 0.61 -0.80
CA ALA A 69 13.17 -0.34 -0.81
C ALA A 69 13.71 -0.64 0.60
N ALA A 70 13.77 0.35 1.50
CA ALA A 70 14.18 0.14 2.89
C ALA A 70 13.25 -0.83 3.63
N CYS A 71 11.94 -0.71 3.44
CA CYS A 71 10.97 -1.63 4.03
C CYS A 71 11.03 -3.04 3.42
N VAL A 72 11.23 -3.14 2.09
CA VAL A 72 11.48 -4.43 1.41
C VAL A 72 12.71 -5.12 1.99
N ILE A 73 13.81 -4.36 2.13
CA ILE A 73 15.08 -4.88 2.65
C ILE A 73 14.92 -5.32 4.09
N ALA A 74 14.28 -4.51 4.93
CA ALA A 74 14.00 -4.85 6.31
C ALA A 74 13.13 -6.11 6.44
N ALA A 75 12.09 -6.25 5.61
CA ALA A 75 11.25 -7.44 5.61
C ALA A 75 12.04 -8.70 5.21
N LEU A 76 12.89 -8.61 4.17
CA LEU A 76 13.77 -9.71 3.77
C LEU A 76 14.86 -10.03 4.81
N ASP A 77 15.33 -9.04 5.56
CA ASP A 77 16.38 -9.19 6.58
C ASP A 77 15.83 -9.57 7.97
N SER A 78 14.51 -9.47 8.18
CA SER A 78 13.85 -9.77 9.47
C SER A 78 13.95 -11.23 9.92
N GLY A 79 14.27 -12.14 9.00
CA GLY A 79 14.24 -13.60 9.24
C GLY A 79 12.84 -14.21 9.23
N ALA A 80 11.79 -13.42 8.99
CA ALA A 80 10.42 -13.90 8.92
C ALA A 80 10.20 -14.81 7.69
N LYS A 81 9.35 -15.82 7.85
CA LYS A 81 8.89 -16.67 6.73
C LYS A 81 7.67 -16.10 6.02
N LYS A 82 6.94 -15.22 6.71
CA LYS A 82 5.68 -14.62 6.29
C LYS A 82 5.78 -13.10 6.43
N VAL A 83 5.49 -12.39 5.34
CA VAL A 83 5.40 -10.93 5.30
C VAL A 83 3.97 -10.57 4.95
N VAL A 84 3.33 -9.77 5.79
CA VAL A 84 2.00 -9.21 5.53
C VAL A 84 2.15 -7.75 5.14
N VAL A 85 1.63 -7.40 3.97
CA VAL A 85 1.61 -6.04 3.44
C VAL A 85 0.17 -5.54 3.51
N ILE A 86 -0.07 -4.56 4.38
CA ILE A 86 -1.37 -3.90 4.49
C ILE A 86 -1.34 -2.65 3.61
N SER A 87 -2.25 -2.53 2.66
CA SER A 87 -2.33 -1.40 1.74
C SER A 87 -3.67 -0.72 1.83
N VAL A 88 -3.70 0.56 1.46
CA VAL A 88 -4.95 1.23 1.10
C VAL A 88 -5.57 0.57 -0.13
N LEU A 89 -6.91 0.62 -0.21
CA LEU A 89 -7.67 0.23 -1.39
C LEU A 89 -8.43 1.42 -1.96
N HIS A 90 -8.12 1.76 -3.20
CA HIS A 90 -8.72 2.88 -3.90
C HIS A 90 -10.10 2.54 -4.47
N ALA A 91 -11.03 3.48 -4.36
CA ALA A 91 -12.40 3.37 -4.86
C ALA A 91 -12.49 3.61 -6.38
N PHE A 92 -12.01 2.63 -7.17
CA PHE A 92 -12.04 2.69 -8.64
C PHE A 92 -13.33 2.16 -9.27
N SER A 93 -14.20 1.48 -8.52
CA SER A 93 -15.55 1.13 -8.98
C SER A 93 -16.58 2.18 -8.53
N ASP A 94 -17.65 2.31 -9.29
CA ASP A 94 -18.75 3.23 -8.96
C ASP A 94 -19.42 2.86 -7.63
N GLU A 95 -19.56 1.55 -7.36
CA GLU A 95 -20.07 1.03 -6.09
C GLU A 95 -19.21 1.49 -4.91
N MET A 96 -17.89 1.29 -5.01
CA MET A 96 -16.96 1.69 -3.96
C MET A 96 -16.96 3.21 -3.78
N GLU A 97 -16.89 3.98 -4.86
CA GLU A 97 -16.91 5.43 -4.71
C GLU A 97 -18.19 5.93 -4.06
N THR A 98 -19.35 5.41 -4.49
CA THR A 98 -20.65 5.79 -3.92
C THR A 98 -20.65 5.50 -2.43
N ALA A 99 -20.22 4.31 -2.02
CA ALA A 99 -20.09 3.93 -0.61
C ALA A 99 -19.14 4.87 0.15
N ARG A 100 -17.99 5.22 -0.43
CA ARG A 100 -17.02 6.17 0.17
C ARG A 100 -17.64 7.54 0.39
N GLN A 101 -18.33 8.08 -0.61
CA GLN A 101 -18.96 9.40 -0.54
C GLN A 101 -20.10 9.43 0.48
N GLU A 102 -20.97 8.41 0.47
CA GLU A 102 -22.09 8.32 1.41
C GLU A 102 -21.62 8.14 2.85
N VAL A 103 -20.60 7.30 3.10
CA VAL A 103 -19.99 7.15 4.43
C VAL A 103 -19.34 8.45 4.89
N ALA A 104 -18.65 9.17 3.99
CA ALA A 104 -18.11 10.49 4.30
C ALA A 104 -19.20 11.52 4.64
N ALA A 105 -20.39 11.38 4.05
CA ALA A 105 -21.59 12.16 4.38
C ALA A 105 -22.34 11.69 5.64
N GLY A 106 -21.83 10.67 6.34
CA GLY A 106 -22.36 10.17 7.61
C GLY A 106 -23.20 8.89 7.53
N ALA A 107 -23.24 8.22 6.38
CA ALA A 107 -23.88 6.90 6.28
C ALA A 107 -23.12 5.85 7.11
N ASP A 108 -23.86 4.85 7.62
CA ASP A 108 -23.25 3.74 8.36
C ASP A 108 -22.47 2.82 7.38
N PRO A 109 -21.15 2.65 7.56
CA PRO A 109 -20.33 1.83 6.68
C PRO A 109 -20.74 0.34 6.68
N HIS A 110 -21.48 -0.16 7.68
CA HIS A 110 -21.97 -1.55 7.70
C HIS A 110 -23.03 -1.84 6.62
N ASN A 111 -23.59 -0.81 5.98
CA ASN A 111 -24.58 -0.98 4.92
C ASN A 111 -23.98 -1.39 3.56
N TYR A 112 -22.65 -1.36 3.42
CA TYR A 112 -21.97 -1.55 2.13
C TYR A 112 -21.25 -2.89 2.05
N ALA A 113 -21.64 -3.71 1.08
CA ALA A 113 -21.03 -5.02 0.84
C ALA A 113 -19.56 -4.96 0.41
N CYS A 114 -19.08 -3.81 -0.08
CA CYS A 114 -17.67 -3.60 -0.42
C CYS A 114 -16.78 -3.39 0.81
N ARG A 115 -17.35 -3.10 1.98
CA ARG A 115 -16.61 -2.88 3.23
C ARG A 115 -15.97 -4.17 3.74
N GLY A 116 -14.72 -4.09 4.14
CA GLY A 116 -14.01 -5.20 4.75
C GLY A 116 -12.56 -5.25 4.33
N ILE A 117 -11.92 -6.39 4.61
CA ILE A 117 -10.56 -6.67 4.21
C ILE A 117 -10.57 -7.44 2.90
N GLN A 118 -10.02 -6.84 1.84
CA GLN A 118 -9.81 -7.52 0.57
C GLN A 118 -8.39 -8.09 0.48
N GLY A 119 -8.18 -9.03 -0.45
CA GLY A 119 -6.93 -9.74 -0.66
C GLY A 119 -7.17 -11.07 -1.36
N GLU A 120 -6.16 -11.94 -1.39
CA GLU A 120 -6.24 -13.24 -2.07
C GLU A 120 -7.42 -14.11 -1.61
N GLN A 121 -7.74 -14.03 -0.32
CA GLN A 121 -8.83 -14.79 0.32
C GLN A 121 -10.22 -14.18 0.11
N SER A 122 -10.31 -13.00 -0.50
CA SER A 122 -11.58 -12.32 -0.77
C SER A 122 -12.20 -12.76 -2.09
N GLU A 123 -13.53 -12.84 -2.13
CA GLU A 123 -14.31 -13.01 -3.37
C GLU A 123 -14.17 -11.78 -4.29
N ARG A 124 -13.96 -10.61 -3.70
CA ARG A 124 -13.73 -9.34 -4.39
C ARG A 124 -12.32 -9.28 -4.98
N LYS A 125 -12.16 -8.61 -6.13
CA LYS A 125 -10.94 -8.62 -6.96
C LYS A 125 -10.44 -7.24 -7.36
N GLU A 126 -11.06 -6.19 -6.84
CA GLU A 126 -10.74 -4.79 -7.13
C GLU A 126 -9.29 -4.45 -6.75
N TRP A 127 -8.82 -5.03 -5.65
CA TRP A 127 -7.45 -4.90 -5.16
C TRP A 127 -6.37 -5.34 -6.16
N GLN A 128 -6.68 -6.26 -7.09
CA GLN A 128 -5.70 -6.77 -8.05
C GLN A 128 -5.20 -5.70 -9.03
N LYS A 129 -6.00 -4.66 -9.25
CA LYS A 129 -5.68 -3.55 -10.16
C LYS A 129 -5.29 -2.28 -9.42
N ASP A 130 -5.18 -2.33 -8.09
CA ASP A 130 -4.74 -1.20 -7.29
C ASP A 130 -3.24 -0.94 -7.48
N HIS A 131 -2.89 0.33 -7.57
CA HIS A 131 -1.54 0.79 -7.87
C HIS A 131 -0.66 0.90 -6.62
N ALA A 132 -1.24 0.96 -5.41
CA ALA A 132 -0.53 1.29 -4.18
C ALA A 132 0.65 0.36 -3.87
N LEU A 133 0.55 -0.91 -4.24
CA LEU A 133 1.62 -1.90 -4.04
C LEU A 133 2.49 -2.13 -5.28
N MET A 134 2.30 -1.41 -6.39
CA MET A 134 3.14 -1.61 -7.58
C MET A 134 4.63 -1.38 -7.29
N SER A 135 4.97 -0.30 -6.58
CA SER A 135 6.36 0.01 -6.20
C SER A 135 6.93 -0.99 -5.20
N TRP A 136 6.11 -1.44 -4.23
CA TRP A 136 6.50 -2.51 -3.31
C TRP A 136 6.88 -3.78 -4.07
N ARG A 137 5.97 -4.28 -4.93
CA ARG A 137 6.18 -5.49 -5.76
C ARG A 137 7.41 -5.33 -6.67
N TYR A 138 7.60 -4.15 -7.24
CA TYR A 138 8.77 -3.84 -8.07
C TYR A 138 10.09 -4.03 -7.30
N PHE A 139 10.24 -3.35 -6.15
CA PHE A 139 11.47 -3.43 -5.36
C PHE A 139 11.65 -4.79 -4.68
N TRP A 140 10.57 -5.44 -4.26
CA TRP A 140 10.59 -6.81 -3.74
C TRP A 140 11.20 -7.78 -4.75
N ASN A 141 10.68 -7.78 -5.98
CA ASN A 141 11.19 -8.63 -7.05
C ASN A 141 12.63 -8.27 -7.44
N ALA A 142 12.96 -6.98 -7.50
CA ALA A 142 14.30 -6.51 -7.80
C ALA A 142 15.33 -6.96 -6.75
N GLU A 143 14.99 -6.89 -5.46
CA GLU A 143 15.89 -7.29 -4.37
C GLU A 143 16.02 -8.81 -4.26
N ILE A 144 14.95 -9.57 -4.46
CA ILE A 144 15.01 -11.04 -4.58
C ILE A 144 15.97 -11.44 -5.70
N LYS A 145 15.82 -10.83 -6.89
CA LYS A 145 16.69 -11.07 -8.04
C LYS A 145 18.14 -10.70 -7.72
N ARG A 146 18.36 -9.53 -7.11
CA ARG A 146 19.71 -9.04 -6.73
C ARG A 146 20.40 -10.01 -5.77
N ARG A 147 19.69 -10.49 -4.76
CA ARG A 147 20.18 -11.41 -3.73
C ARG A 147 20.22 -12.88 -4.19
N LYS A 148 19.62 -13.19 -5.35
CA LYS A 148 19.45 -14.56 -5.87
C LYS A 148 18.78 -15.50 -4.86
N LEU A 149 17.79 -14.99 -4.11
CA LEU A 149 17.07 -15.77 -3.11
C LEU A 149 16.29 -16.89 -3.78
N LYS A 150 16.45 -18.12 -3.27
CA LYS A 150 15.72 -19.31 -3.75
C LYS A 150 14.39 -19.49 -3.03
N ASN A 151 14.38 -19.17 -1.73
CA ASN A 151 13.22 -19.30 -0.86
C ASN A 151 12.98 -17.95 -0.17
N PRO A 152 12.49 -16.92 -0.89
CA PRO A 152 12.07 -15.68 -0.25
C PRO A 152 10.87 -15.94 0.69
N PRO A 153 10.65 -15.07 1.69
CA PRO A 153 9.43 -15.11 2.50
C PRO A 153 8.17 -15.04 1.64
N GLU A 154 7.11 -15.68 2.08
CA GLU A 154 5.80 -15.58 1.45
C GLU A 154 5.20 -14.19 1.75
N VAL A 155 4.70 -13.52 0.72
CA VAL A 155 4.09 -12.18 0.83
C VAL A 155 2.59 -12.31 0.67
N TYR A 156 1.86 -11.75 1.63
CA TYR A 156 0.40 -11.69 1.62
C TYR A 156 -0.05 -10.24 1.63
N GLU A 157 -0.89 -9.86 0.68
CA GLU A 157 -1.37 -8.49 0.52
C GLU A 157 -2.83 -8.38 1.01
N PHE A 158 -3.07 -7.44 1.93
CA PHE A 158 -4.39 -7.15 2.47
C PHE A 158 -4.75 -5.68 2.27
N TYR A 159 -6.02 -5.46 1.97
CA TYR A 159 -6.56 -4.21 1.48
C TYR A 159 -7.81 -3.83 2.27
N PRO A 160 -7.66 -3.23 3.47
CA PRO A 160 -8.79 -2.72 4.22
C PRO A 160 -9.50 -1.62 3.43
N TYR A 161 -10.83 -1.71 3.37
CA TYR A 161 -11.67 -0.74 2.68
C TYR A 161 -12.87 -0.33 3.54
N LEU A 162 -13.16 0.98 3.54
CA LEU A 162 -14.14 1.61 4.45
C LEU A 162 -13.92 1.24 5.92
N ALA A 163 -12.65 1.29 6.35
CA ALA A 163 -12.26 1.11 7.75
C ALA A 163 -12.94 2.14 8.66
N GLY A 164 -13.06 3.39 8.18
CA GLY A 164 -13.62 4.51 8.95
C GLY A 164 -12.83 4.75 10.24
N GLY A 165 -13.47 5.40 11.22
CA GLY A 165 -12.87 5.64 12.54
C GLY A 165 -12.91 4.44 13.49
N LYS A 166 -13.41 3.27 13.04
CA LYS A 166 -13.60 2.05 13.86
C LYS A 166 -13.09 0.81 13.09
N PRO A 167 -11.78 0.72 12.81
CA PRO A 167 -11.21 -0.39 12.06
C PRO A 167 -11.44 -1.76 12.71
N GLU A 168 -11.65 -1.81 14.03
CA GLU A 168 -11.97 -3.03 14.78
C GLU A 168 -13.32 -3.66 14.43
N THR A 169 -14.19 -2.97 13.69
CA THR A 169 -15.47 -3.54 13.23
C THR A 169 -15.42 -3.99 11.77
N LEU A 170 -14.26 -3.91 11.11
CA LEU A 170 -14.12 -4.34 9.72
C LEU A 170 -14.44 -5.83 9.55
N VAL A 171 -15.20 -6.15 8.51
CA VAL A 171 -15.42 -7.55 8.11
C VAL A 171 -14.06 -8.16 7.75
N GLY A 172 -13.69 -9.27 8.39
CA GLY A 172 -12.41 -9.94 8.20
C GLY A 172 -11.30 -9.55 9.19
N ILE A 173 -11.53 -8.59 10.11
CA ILE A 173 -10.47 -8.06 10.97
C ILE A 173 -9.94 -9.07 12.00
N GLU A 174 -10.81 -9.91 12.55
CA GLU A 174 -10.39 -10.94 13.52
C GLU A 174 -9.59 -12.05 12.81
N GLU A 175 -10.00 -12.41 11.60
CA GLU A 175 -9.27 -13.33 10.73
C GLU A 175 -7.89 -12.78 10.37
N LEU A 176 -7.80 -11.48 10.03
CA LEU A 176 -6.51 -10.84 9.77
C LEU A 176 -5.65 -10.82 11.04
N LYS A 177 -6.19 -10.46 12.20
CA LYS A 177 -5.47 -10.46 13.47
C LYS A 177 -4.88 -11.83 13.80
N GLU A 178 -5.63 -12.90 13.56
CA GLU A 178 -5.13 -14.26 13.72
C GLU A 178 -4.03 -14.57 12.71
N PHE A 179 -4.25 -14.20 11.44
CA PHE A 179 -3.34 -14.49 10.33
C PHE A 179 -1.95 -13.86 10.49
N VAL A 180 -1.88 -12.66 11.08
CA VAL A 180 -0.63 -11.87 11.19
C VAL A 180 0.25 -12.25 12.38
N LYS A 181 -0.19 -13.12 13.30
CA LYS A 181 0.54 -13.40 14.56
C LYS A 181 1.97 -13.90 14.38
N ASP A 182 2.24 -14.60 13.29
CA ASP A 182 3.55 -15.15 12.92
C ASP A 182 4.17 -14.44 11.70
N ALA A 183 3.66 -13.26 11.34
CA ALA A 183 4.14 -12.44 10.23
C ALA A 183 4.89 -11.22 10.73
N VAL A 184 5.80 -10.71 9.89
CA VAL A 184 6.19 -9.29 9.99
C VAL A 184 5.24 -8.45 9.15
N ILE A 185 4.87 -7.28 9.65
CA ILE A 185 3.87 -6.41 9.03
C ILE A 185 4.54 -5.17 8.49
N VAL A 186 4.27 -4.89 7.22
CA VAL A 186 4.56 -3.59 6.59
C VAL A 186 3.26 -2.99 6.08
N SER A 187 3.18 -1.66 6.04
CA SER A 187 1.98 -0.97 5.58
C SER A 187 2.34 0.15 4.61
N THR A 188 1.47 0.43 3.65
CA THR A 188 1.54 1.72 2.96
C THR A 188 1.16 2.84 3.95
N ALA A 189 1.85 3.96 3.88
CA ALA A 189 1.37 5.25 4.33
C ALA A 189 0.64 5.87 3.15
N ASP A 190 -0.54 6.39 3.42
CA ASP A 190 -1.21 7.31 2.52
C ASP A 190 -1.24 8.70 3.16
N PRO A 191 -0.19 9.51 2.96
CA PRO A 191 -0.15 10.85 3.53
C PRO A 191 -1.20 11.79 2.91
N PHE A 192 -1.97 11.37 1.89
CA PHE A 192 -2.87 12.23 1.12
C PHE A 192 -4.37 11.93 1.29
N HIS A 193 -4.77 11.19 2.35
CA HIS A 193 -6.19 10.97 2.67
C HIS A 193 -6.95 12.21 3.19
N HIS A 194 -6.25 13.30 3.51
CA HIS A 194 -6.86 14.53 4.00
C HIS A 194 -6.41 15.72 3.15
N GLY A 195 -7.21 16.09 2.15
CA GLY A 195 -7.27 17.49 1.70
C GLY A 195 -7.10 17.78 0.21
N ILE A 196 -6.53 16.89 -0.61
CA ILE A 196 -6.23 17.24 -2.03
C ILE A 196 -6.51 16.08 -3.01
N GLY A 197 -6.54 14.82 -2.54
CA GLY A 197 -6.43 13.64 -3.42
C GLY A 197 -7.73 13.05 -3.98
N TYR A 198 -8.93 13.46 -3.54
CA TYR A 198 -10.18 12.79 -3.91
C TYR A 198 -11.28 13.73 -4.38
N GLY A 199 -11.12 14.29 -5.58
CA GLY A 199 -12.21 14.90 -6.33
C GLY A 199 -12.62 16.31 -5.89
N ASP A 200 -11.95 16.87 -4.87
CA ASP A 200 -11.94 18.30 -4.66
C ASP A 200 -11.17 18.95 -5.80
N SER A 201 -11.72 20.04 -6.34
CA SER A 201 -10.98 20.84 -7.29
C SER A 201 -9.79 21.49 -6.57
N PRO A 202 -8.71 21.86 -7.26
CA PRO A 202 -7.57 22.53 -6.65
C PRO A 202 -7.98 23.75 -5.80
N GLU A 203 -9.06 24.43 -6.19
CA GLU A 203 -9.60 25.60 -5.48
C GLU A 203 -10.33 25.25 -4.18
N ASN A 204 -10.77 24.00 -4.02
CA ASN A 204 -11.47 23.50 -2.82
C ASN A 204 -10.54 22.66 -1.93
N SER A 205 -9.28 22.50 -2.33
CA SER A 205 -8.26 21.82 -1.57
C SER A 205 -7.68 22.78 -0.52
N PHE A 206 -7.57 22.34 0.73
CA PHE A 206 -6.93 23.14 1.77
C PHE A 206 -5.39 23.04 1.64
N GLU A 207 -4.69 24.14 1.92
CA GLU A 207 -3.25 24.08 2.11
C GLU A 207 -2.92 23.18 3.32
N PRO A 208 -1.78 22.46 3.34
CA PRO A 208 -1.48 21.45 4.38
C PRO A 208 -1.57 21.94 5.83
N ASP A 209 -1.44 23.24 6.05
CA ASP A 209 -1.43 23.90 7.36
C ASP A 209 -2.74 24.65 7.69
N GLU A 210 -3.71 24.67 6.77
CA GLU A 210 -5.01 25.31 6.97
C GLU A 210 -6.06 24.26 7.36
N LYS A 211 -6.73 24.48 8.50
CA LYS A 211 -7.84 23.65 8.99
C LYS A 211 -9.19 24.22 8.58
#